data_AF-G9JLR5-F1
#
_entry.id   AF-G9JLR5-F1
#
_cell.length_a   1.000
_cell.length_b   1.000
_cell.length_c   1.000
_cell.angle_alpha   90.00
_cell.angle_beta   90.00
_cell.angle_gamma   90.00
#
_symmetry.space_group_name_H-M   'P 1'
#
loop_
_entity.id
_entity.type
_entity.pdbx_description
1 polymer ?
#
loop_
_entity_poly.entity_id
_entity_poly.type
_entity_poly.pdbx_seq_one_letter_code
_entity_poly.pdbx_strand_id
1 'polypeptide(L)'
;MSEKRNIRDHKRRLLAAKYELRRKLYKAFCKDSDLPSDMRDKLRYKLSKLPRKSSFARVRNRCISTGRPRSVYELFRISRIVFRGLASRGSLMGIKKSSW
;
A
#
# COMPACT_ATOMS: atom_id res chain seq x y z
N MET A 1 8.43 3.64 18.66
CA MET A 1 8.40 4.45 17.41
C MET A 1 7.88 3.72 16.17
N SER A 2 8.19 2.42 15.98
CA SER A 2 7.77 1.65 14.78
C SER A 2 6.26 1.33 14.76
N GLU A 3 5.71 0.96 15.91
CA GLU A 3 4.30 0.60 16.08
C GLU A 3 3.33 1.74 15.73
N LYS A 4 3.64 2.97 16.19
CA LYS A 4 2.92 4.20 15.79
C LYS A 4 2.94 4.45 14.27
N ARG A 5 3.90 3.90 13.52
CA ARG A 5 3.96 4.02 12.04
C ARG A 5 3.09 2.94 11.38
N ASN A 6 3.09 1.72 11.90
CA ASN A 6 2.20 0.65 11.44
C ASN A 6 0.73 1.01 11.65
N ILE A 7 0.35 1.54 12.82
CA ILE A 7 -1.02 2.01 13.10
C ILE A 7 -1.43 3.09 12.10
N ARG A 8 -0.53 4.04 11.80
CA ARG A 8 -0.80 5.08 10.79
C ARG A 8 -0.95 4.51 9.38
N ASP A 9 -0.15 3.50 9.01
CA ASP A 9 -0.28 2.84 7.71
C ASP A 9 -1.57 2.04 7.62
N HIS A 10 -1.95 1.33 8.68
CA HIS A 10 -3.21 0.61 8.79
C HIS A 10 -4.41 1.54 8.62
N LYS A 11 -4.44 2.69 9.33
CA LYS A 11 -5.47 3.72 9.14
C LYS A 11 -5.53 4.22 7.69
N ARG A 12 -4.40 4.33 6.99
CA ARG A 12 -4.38 4.70 5.56
C ARG A 12 -4.93 3.60 4.66
N ARG A 13 -4.64 2.32 4.95
CA ARG A 13 -5.18 1.18 4.20
C ARG A 13 -6.71 1.15 4.28
N LEU A 14 -7.26 1.31 5.49
CA LEU A 14 -8.71 1.39 5.70
C LEU A 14 -9.33 2.57 4.93
N LEU A 15 -8.70 3.74 5.01
CA LEU A 15 -9.17 4.94 4.29
C LEU A 15 -9.06 4.76 2.77
N ALA A 16 -8.00 4.13 2.28
CA ALA A 16 -7.80 3.87 0.87
C ALA A 16 -8.85 2.91 0.32
N ALA A 17 -9.16 1.83 1.06
CA ALA A 17 -10.23 0.90 0.72
C ALA A 17 -11.59 1.61 0.65
N LYS A 18 -11.90 2.46 1.64
CA LYS A 18 -13.18 3.22 1.69
C LYS A 18 -13.40 4.09 0.45
N TYR A 19 -12.35 4.71 -0.09
CA TYR A 19 -12.46 5.66 -1.22
C TYR A 19 -11.93 5.09 -2.55
N GLU A 20 -11.64 3.80 -2.62
CA GLU A 20 -10.96 3.20 -3.77
C GLU A 20 -11.78 3.39 -5.06
N LEU A 21 -13.04 2.96 -5.03
CA LEU A 21 -13.94 3.02 -6.17
C LEU A 21 -14.11 4.45 -6.68
N ARG A 22 -14.46 5.39 -5.80
CA ARG A 22 -14.64 6.81 -6.15
C ARG A 22 -13.38 7.41 -6.79
N ARG A 23 -12.20 7.11 -6.25
CA ARG A 23 -10.93 7.61 -6.79
C ARG A 23 -10.61 6.99 -8.15
N LYS A 24 -10.85 5.69 -8.34
CA LYS A 24 -10.65 5.01 -9.62
C LYS A 24 -11.55 5.61 -10.70
N LEU A 25 -12.84 5.76 -10.41
CA LEU A 25 -13.83 6.36 -11.31
C LEU A 25 -13.45 7.80 -11.70
N TYR A 26 -13.22 8.68 -10.71
CA TYR A 26 -12.85 10.07 -11.01
C TYR A 26 -11.55 10.18 -11.81
N LYS A 27 -10.55 9.35 -11.51
CA LYS A 27 -9.31 9.32 -12.29
C LYS A 27 -9.52 8.83 -13.72
N ALA A 28 -10.37 7.81 -13.92
CA ALA A 28 -10.69 7.30 -15.26
C ALA A 28 -11.36 8.40 -16.10
N PHE A 29 -12.40 9.04 -15.57
CA PHE A 29 -13.09 10.13 -16.27
C PHE A 29 -12.20 11.37 -16.48
N CYS A 30 -11.28 11.69 -15.57
CA CYS A 30 -10.33 12.78 -15.78
C CYS A 30 -9.30 12.48 -16.89
N LYS A 31 -9.06 11.19 -17.19
CA LYS A 31 -8.09 10.74 -18.20
C LYS A 31 -8.73 10.59 -19.59
N ASP A 32 -10.03 10.37 -19.64
CA ASP A 32 -10.81 10.28 -20.86
C ASP A 32 -10.68 11.57 -21.70
N SER A 33 -10.31 11.42 -22.97
CA SER A 33 -10.15 12.53 -23.92
C SER A 33 -11.48 13.05 -24.44
N ASP A 34 -12.48 12.16 -24.50
CA ASP A 34 -13.71 12.35 -25.28
C ASP A 34 -14.75 13.14 -24.47
N LEU A 35 -14.58 13.17 -23.15
CA LEU A 35 -15.41 13.96 -22.25
C LEU A 35 -15.15 15.48 -22.39
N PRO A 36 -16.19 16.32 -22.30
CA PRO A 36 -16.05 17.77 -22.29
C PRO A 36 -15.07 18.27 -21.21
N SER A 37 -14.29 19.32 -21.53
CA SER A 37 -13.31 19.93 -20.61
C SER A 37 -13.92 20.25 -19.26
N ASP A 38 -15.08 20.90 -19.26
CA ASP A 38 -15.75 21.38 -18.05
C ASP A 38 -16.14 20.23 -17.11
N MET A 39 -16.54 19.09 -17.68
CA MET A 39 -16.86 17.90 -16.90
C MET A 39 -15.59 17.33 -16.25
N ARG A 40 -14.49 17.28 -17.01
CA ARG A 40 -13.18 16.82 -16.50
C ARG A 40 -12.68 17.72 -15.37
N ASP A 41 -12.85 19.02 -15.49
CA ASP A 41 -12.43 19.97 -14.46
C ASP A 41 -13.27 19.87 -13.18
N LYS A 42 -14.60 19.70 -13.31
CA LYS A 42 -15.47 19.39 -12.18
C LYS A 42 -15.06 18.10 -11.47
N LEU A 43 -14.65 17.07 -12.21
CA LEU A 43 -14.19 15.79 -11.66
C LEU A 43 -12.80 15.89 -11.02
N ARG A 44 -11.88 16.68 -11.59
CA ARG A 44 -10.59 17.01 -10.99
C ARG A 44 -10.77 17.71 -9.65
N TYR A 45 -11.70 18.66 -9.58
CA TYR A 45 -12.07 19.35 -8.34
C TYR A 45 -12.64 18.37 -7.29
N LYS A 46 -13.57 17.49 -7.70
CA LYS A 46 -14.10 16.42 -6.81
C LYS A 46 -13.00 15.46 -6.33
N LEU A 47 -12.05 15.10 -7.18
CA LEU A 47 -10.90 14.25 -6.83
C LEU A 47 -9.97 14.94 -5.81
N SER A 48 -9.77 16.25 -5.96
CA SER A 48 -8.96 17.08 -5.04
C SER A 48 -9.60 17.21 -3.66
N LYS A 49 -10.93 17.29 -3.60
CA LYS A 49 -11.70 17.31 -2.33
C LYS A 49 -11.57 16.04 -1.50
N LEU A 50 -11.23 14.90 -2.11
CA LEU A 50 -11.08 13.65 -1.37
C LEU A 50 -9.87 13.69 -0.42
N PRO A 51 -9.93 13.02 0.75
CA PRO A 51 -8.84 13.04 1.71
C PRO A 51 -7.51 12.60 1.09
N ARG A 52 -6.46 13.41 1.18
CA ARG A 52 -5.14 13.11 0.56
C ARG A 52 -4.55 11.76 0.98
N LYS A 53 -4.82 11.32 2.21
CA LYS A 53 -4.36 10.04 2.78
C LYS A 53 -5.07 8.79 2.22
N SER A 54 -6.19 8.97 1.50
CA SER A 54 -6.94 7.88 0.85
C SER A 54 -6.28 7.37 -0.43
N SER A 55 -5.22 8.02 -0.90
CA SER A 55 -4.50 7.55 -2.09
C SER A 55 -3.70 6.29 -1.78
N PHE A 56 -3.91 5.22 -2.55
CA PHE A 56 -3.17 3.96 -2.43
C PHE A 56 -1.65 4.16 -2.52
N ALA A 57 -1.19 5.10 -3.34
CA ALA A 57 0.24 5.45 -3.47
C ALA A 57 0.93 5.87 -2.15
N ARG A 58 0.17 6.22 -1.11
CA ARG A 58 0.71 6.60 0.22
C ARG A 58 0.77 5.44 1.21
N VAL A 59 0.20 4.29 0.86
CA VAL A 59 0.33 3.05 1.63
C VAL A 59 1.73 2.50 1.40
N ARG A 60 2.38 2.00 2.45
CA ARG A 60 3.68 1.36 2.32
C ARG A 60 3.66 -0.04 2.89
N ASN A 61 4.25 -1.00 2.19
CA ASN A 61 4.44 -2.34 2.71
C ASN A 61 5.49 -2.31 3.83
N ARG A 62 5.05 -2.62 5.06
CA ARG A 62 5.86 -2.67 6.27
C ARG A 62 5.88 -4.08 6.80
N CYS A 63 6.98 -4.45 7.45
CA CYS A 63 7.09 -5.69 8.20
C CYS A 63 6.01 -5.74 9.30
N ILE A 64 5.27 -6.84 9.39
CA ILE A 64 4.23 -7.02 10.41
C ILE A 64 4.84 -7.05 11.82
N SER A 65 5.93 -7.79 12.00
CA SER A 65 6.58 -7.95 13.31
C SER A 65 7.34 -6.70 13.77
N THR A 66 8.21 -6.13 12.93
CA THR A 66 9.12 -5.04 13.34
C THR A 66 8.72 -3.66 12.81
N GLY A 67 7.79 -3.56 11.86
CA GLY A 67 7.39 -2.30 11.21
C GLY A 67 8.45 -1.69 10.26
N ARG A 68 9.51 -2.43 9.93
CA ARG A 68 10.55 -2.01 8.98
C ARG A 68 9.90 -1.60 7.63
N PRO A 69 10.22 -0.41 7.08
CA PRO A 69 9.56 0.14 5.89
C PRO A 69 10.17 -0.27 4.54
N ARG A 70 11.29 -0.99 4.56
CA ARG A 70 12.09 -1.36 3.38
C ARG A 70 12.59 -2.79 3.52
N SER A 71 12.88 -3.41 2.38
CA SER A 71 13.34 -4.80 2.30
C SER A 71 12.36 -5.75 3.01
N VAL A 72 11.09 -5.65 2.62
CA VAL A 72 9.99 -6.50 3.10
C VAL A 72 9.63 -7.42 1.94
N TYR A 73 9.64 -8.73 2.18
CA TYR A 73 9.14 -9.68 1.20
C TYR A 73 7.61 -9.63 1.19
N GLU A 74 7.01 -9.43 0.01
CA GLU A 74 5.56 -9.24 -0.11
C GLU A 74 4.77 -10.49 0.25
N LEU A 75 5.26 -11.66 -0.17
CA LEU A 75 4.65 -12.96 0.14
C LEU A 75 4.55 -13.21 1.65
N PHE A 76 5.66 -13.04 2.37
CA PHE A 76 5.73 -13.34 3.81
C PHE A 76 5.35 -12.13 4.69
N ARG A 77 5.22 -10.93 4.11
CA ARG A 77 4.94 -9.65 4.80
C ARG A 77 5.89 -9.32 5.97
N ILE A 78 7.09 -9.88 5.95
CA ILE A 78 8.14 -9.67 6.96
C ILE A 78 9.42 -9.12 6.35
N SER A 79 10.21 -8.43 7.18
CA SER A 79 11.50 -7.87 6.76
C SER A 79 12.54 -8.97 6.52
N ARG A 80 13.53 -8.67 5.68
CA ARG A 80 14.68 -9.57 5.42
C ARG A 80 15.37 -10.13 6.68
N ILE A 81 15.42 -9.35 7.77
CA ILE A 81 16.08 -9.74 9.02
C ILE A 81 15.26 -10.83 9.72
N VAL A 82 13.97 -10.57 9.89
CA VAL A 82 13.04 -11.52 10.51
C VAL A 82 12.92 -12.77 9.66
N PHE A 83 12.83 -12.61 8.34
CA PHE A 83 12.81 -13.73 7.40
C PHE A 83 14.04 -14.63 7.55
N ARG A 84 15.25 -14.06 7.53
CA ARG A 84 16.49 -14.82 7.75
C ARG A 84 16.47 -15.53 9.10
N GLY A 85 16.06 -14.84 10.16
CA GLY A 85 16.01 -15.44 11.50
C GLY A 85 15.00 -16.57 11.63
N LEU A 86 13.86 -16.50 10.94
CA LEU A 86 12.86 -17.59 10.93
C LEU A 86 13.28 -18.76 10.05
N ALA A 87 13.87 -18.47 8.88
CA ALA A 87 14.42 -19.48 7.98
C ALA A 87 15.55 -20.28 8.65
N SER A 88 16.49 -19.60 9.31
CA SER A 88 17.57 -20.26 10.07
C SER A 88 17.07 -21.14 11.21
N ARG A 89 15.90 -20.82 11.80
CA ARG A 89 15.26 -21.60 12.86
C ARG A 89 14.40 -22.75 12.33
N GLY A 90 14.27 -22.91 11.01
CA GLY A 90 13.38 -23.90 10.41
C GLY A 90 11.88 -23.62 10.61
N SER A 91 11.50 -22.41 11.06
CA SER A 91 10.10 -22.06 11.32
C SER A 91 9.32 -21.73 10.04
N LEU A 92 9.97 -21.71 8.88
CA LEU A 92 9.34 -21.47 7.58
C LEU A 92 9.34 -22.75 6.76
N MET A 93 8.15 -23.19 6.36
CA MET A 93 7.96 -24.42 5.59
C MET A 93 8.59 -24.31 4.20
N GLY A 94 9.35 -25.34 3.81
CA GLY A 94 9.94 -25.46 2.46
C GLY A 94 11.10 -24.51 2.17
N ILE A 95 11.61 -23.78 3.17
CA ILE A 95 12.74 -22.85 2.98
C ILE A 95 14.04 -23.52 3.39
N LYS A 96 14.89 -23.79 2.40
CA LYS A 96 16.26 -24.29 2.59
C LYS A 96 17.27 -23.34 1.94
N LYS A 97 18.52 -23.37 2.40
CA LYS A 97 19.61 -22.70 1.69
C LYS A 97 19.78 -23.38 0.33
N SER A 98 19.89 -22.57 -0.73
CA SER A 98 20.23 -23.06 -2.06
C SER A 98 21.73 -23.35 -2.14
N SER A 99 22.08 -24.47 -2.76
CA SER A 99 23.41 -24.75 -3.31
C SER A 99 23.23 -24.91 -4.82
N TRP A 100 24.11 -24.28 -5.59
CA TRP A 100 24.27 -24.56 -7.01
C TRP A 100 25.47 -25.48 -7.15
#